data_AF-A0A940F693-F1
#
_entry.id   AF-A0A940F693-F1
#
_cell.length_a   1.000
_cell.length_b   1.000
_cell.length_c   1.000
_cell.angle_alpha   90.00
_cell.angle_beta   90.00
_cell.angle_gamma   90.00
#
_symmetry.space_group_name_H-M   'P 1'
#
loop_
_entity.id
_entity.type
_entity.pdbx_description
1 polymer ?
#
loop_
_entity_poly.entity_id
_entity_poly.type
_entity_poly.pdbx_seq_one_letter_code
_entity_poly.pdbx_strand_id
1 'polypeptide(L)'
;MPNRFYTAADCGPGGDLTKCHLLLSEVRCHDDAGDPCADCGGEVKLLVETAWGFKAIREALGQPIKVTSGYRCRKHQERLFEAAVAKYGSRSEAAKRVAPPGASPHEYAAALDCHQNAMTPRAFRDFVAKLLSGDCRLGLYESFVHFDRAHYLNPNPDPAHFRRGARWGRA
;
A
#
# COMPACT_ATOMS: atom_id res chain seq x y z
N MET A 1 -18.16 -5.81 -10.44
CA MET A 1 -18.53 -6.09 -9.03
C MET A 1 -18.04 -4.94 -8.17
N PRO A 2 -18.70 -4.57 -7.06
CA PRO A 2 -18.20 -3.54 -6.15
C PRO A 2 -16.87 -3.98 -5.51
N ASN A 3 -15.98 -3.03 -5.24
CA ASN A 3 -14.73 -3.29 -4.50
C ASN A 3 -15.06 -3.89 -3.13
N ARG A 4 -14.37 -4.97 -2.76
CA ARG A 4 -14.47 -5.55 -1.43
C ARG A 4 -13.23 -5.20 -0.63
N PHE A 5 -13.43 -4.48 0.46
CA PHE A 5 -12.37 -4.16 1.41
C PHE A 5 -12.52 -5.08 2.62
N TYR A 6 -11.41 -5.57 3.16
CA TYR A 6 -11.33 -5.93 4.56
C TYR A 6 -11.51 -4.66 5.37
N THR A 7 -12.64 -4.57 6.05
CA THR A 7 -12.82 -3.67 7.17
C THR A 7 -12.58 -4.44 8.46
N ALA A 8 -12.49 -3.74 9.60
CA ALA A 8 -12.50 -4.40 10.91
C ALA A 8 -13.72 -5.33 11.14
N ALA A 9 -14.78 -5.28 10.31
CA ALA A 9 -15.94 -6.16 10.43
C ALA A 9 -15.82 -7.48 9.64
N ASP A 10 -14.93 -7.58 8.65
CA ASP A 10 -14.93 -8.70 7.68
C ASP A 10 -14.10 -9.93 8.12
N CYS A 11 -13.41 -9.85 9.26
CA CYS A 11 -12.49 -10.90 9.71
C CYS A 11 -13.11 -11.89 10.73
N GLY A 12 -14.45 -12.01 10.74
CA GLY A 12 -15.24 -12.78 11.72
C GLY A 12 -15.84 -11.87 12.80
N PRO A 13 -16.68 -12.40 13.72
CA PRO A 13 -17.16 -11.61 14.84
C PRO A 13 -15.97 -11.12 15.66
N GLY A 14 -15.62 -9.84 15.53
CA GLY A 14 -14.50 -9.20 16.25
C GLY A 14 -13.28 -8.74 15.42
N GLY A 15 -13.23 -8.92 14.09
CA GLY A 15 -12.22 -8.22 13.28
C GLY A 15 -10.79 -8.78 13.30
N ASP A 16 -10.65 -10.10 13.31
CA ASP A 16 -9.35 -10.78 13.45
C ASP A 16 -8.47 -10.81 12.18
N LEU A 17 -7.70 -9.73 11.96
CA LEU A 17 -6.70 -9.61 10.88
C LEU A 17 -5.61 -10.69 10.90
N THR A 18 -5.47 -11.46 11.98
CA THR A 18 -4.44 -12.50 12.11
C THR A 18 -4.64 -13.64 11.12
N LYS A 19 -5.87 -13.89 10.65
CA LYS A 19 -6.16 -14.88 9.59
C LYS A 19 -5.56 -14.53 8.24
N CYS A 20 -5.27 -13.25 8.01
CA CYS A 20 -4.57 -12.76 6.82
C CYS A 20 -3.08 -12.53 7.09
N HIS A 21 -2.57 -12.94 8.25
CA HIS A 21 -1.24 -12.61 8.76
C HIS A 21 -1.00 -11.11 8.64
N LEU A 22 -1.90 -10.26 9.17
CA LEU A 22 -1.76 -8.80 9.16
C LEU A 22 -1.98 -8.24 10.58
N LEU A 23 -1.28 -7.16 10.91
CA LEU A 23 -1.50 -6.42 12.15
C LEU A 23 -2.29 -5.15 11.89
N LEU A 24 -3.07 -4.70 12.88
CA LEU A 24 -3.83 -3.45 12.80
C LEU A 24 -2.93 -2.26 12.44
N SER A 25 -1.73 -2.18 13.01
CA SER A 25 -0.75 -1.13 12.74
C SER A 25 -0.27 -1.10 11.28
N GLU A 26 -0.40 -2.20 10.54
CA GLU A 26 0.08 -2.32 9.16
C GLU A 26 -0.95 -1.82 8.14
N VAL A 27 -2.23 -1.83 8.51
CA VAL A 27 -3.36 -1.55 7.61
C VAL A 27 -4.25 -0.40 8.10
N ARG A 28 -3.97 0.17 9.27
CA ARG A 28 -4.60 1.40 9.73
C ARG A 28 -3.96 2.62 9.05
N CYS A 29 -4.75 3.65 8.85
CA CYS A 29 -4.20 4.97 8.55
C CYS A 29 -3.55 5.55 9.82
N HIS A 30 -2.27 5.89 9.74
CA HIS A 30 -1.52 6.52 10.82
C HIS A 30 -0.74 7.73 10.30
N ASP A 31 -0.25 8.58 11.20
CA ASP A 31 0.70 9.64 10.87
C ASP A 31 2.16 9.14 10.89
N ASP A 32 3.12 10.03 10.69
CA ASP A 32 4.55 9.69 10.66
C ASP A 32 5.10 9.18 12.02
N ALA A 33 4.39 9.45 13.13
CA ALA A 33 4.72 8.93 14.45
C ALA A 33 4.14 7.53 14.69
N GLY A 34 3.24 7.07 13.82
CA GLY A 34 2.51 5.80 13.97
C GLY A 34 1.20 5.94 14.75
N ASP A 35 0.82 7.17 15.11
CA ASP A 35 -0.41 7.46 15.83
C ASP A 35 -1.62 7.42 14.89
N PRO A 36 -2.83 7.11 15.41
CA PRO A 36 -4.05 7.14 14.61
C PRO A 36 -4.17 8.44 13.80
N CYS A 37 -4.41 8.33 12.50
CA CYS A 37 -4.55 9.52 11.67
C CYS A 37 -5.70 10.41 12.15
N ALA A 38 -5.40 11.68 12.42
CA ALA A 38 -6.36 12.65 12.94
C ALA A 38 -7.60 12.88 12.05
N ASP A 39 -7.51 12.63 10.73
CA ASP A 39 -8.65 12.86 9.82
C ASP A 39 -9.71 11.78 9.83
N CYS A 40 -9.27 10.54 10.06
CA CYS A 40 -10.13 9.36 9.93
C CYS A 40 -10.13 8.49 11.20
N GLY A 41 -9.55 8.98 12.31
CA GLY A 41 -9.47 8.26 13.58
C GLY A 41 -8.61 6.99 13.51
N GLY A 42 -7.73 6.91 12.50
CA GLY A 42 -6.96 5.70 12.20
C GLY A 42 -7.79 4.51 11.73
N GLU A 43 -8.75 4.80 10.83
CA GLU A 43 -9.52 3.81 10.09
C GLU A 43 -8.65 2.70 9.49
N VAL A 44 -9.19 1.48 9.48
CA VAL A 44 -8.51 0.26 9.02
C VAL A 44 -9.19 -0.27 7.76
N LYS A 45 -8.42 -0.35 6.67
CA LYS A 45 -8.89 -0.89 5.40
C LYS A 45 -7.76 -1.64 4.69
N LEU A 46 -8.10 -2.72 4.01
CA LEU A 46 -7.23 -3.32 2.99
C LEU A 46 -8.09 -3.97 1.91
N LEU A 47 -7.78 -3.74 0.64
CA LEU A 47 -8.42 -4.43 -0.47
C LEU A 47 -8.22 -5.94 -0.30
N VAL A 48 -9.28 -6.71 -0.51
CA VAL A 48 -9.26 -8.16 -0.23
C VAL A 48 -8.14 -8.85 -1.02
N GLU A 49 -8.03 -8.51 -2.29
CA GLU A 49 -7.02 -9.02 -3.22
C GLU A 49 -5.59 -8.64 -2.81
N THR A 50 -5.40 -7.45 -2.24
CA THR A 50 -4.11 -7.03 -1.67
C THR A 50 -3.75 -7.87 -0.47
N ALA A 51 -4.70 -8.16 0.43
CA ALA A 51 -4.43 -8.99 1.61
C ALA A 51 -4.07 -10.43 1.22
N TRP A 52 -4.79 -11.03 0.25
CA TRP A 52 -4.48 -12.39 -0.24
C TRP A 52 -3.10 -12.46 -0.89
N GLY A 53 -2.75 -11.48 -1.71
CA GLY A 53 -1.41 -11.40 -2.31
C GLY A 53 -0.32 -11.27 -1.25
N PHE A 54 -0.53 -10.41 -0.26
CA PHE A 54 0.43 -10.22 0.81
C PHE A 54 0.56 -11.42 1.76
N LYS A 55 -0.54 -12.10 2.06
CA LYS A 55 -0.54 -13.37 2.79
C LYS A 55 0.34 -14.40 2.08
N ALA A 56 0.15 -14.57 0.76
CA ALA A 56 0.97 -15.48 -0.03
C ALA A 56 2.47 -15.13 0.01
N ILE A 57 2.81 -13.83 -0.02
CA ILE A 57 4.20 -13.35 0.13
C ILE A 57 4.76 -13.76 1.51
N ARG A 58 4.03 -13.51 2.60
CA ARG A 58 4.46 -13.88 3.96
C ARG A 58 4.66 -15.39 4.11
N GLU A 59 3.72 -16.19 3.60
CA GLU A 59 3.76 -17.65 3.66
C GLU A 59 4.94 -18.23 2.85
N ALA A 60 5.16 -17.73 1.63
CA ALA A 60 6.24 -18.20 0.77
C ALA A 60 7.62 -17.78 1.26
N LEU A 61 7.74 -16.59 1.87
CA LEU A 61 9.02 -16.11 2.37
C LEU A 61 9.41 -16.78 3.69
N GLY A 62 8.44 -17.05 4.57
CA GLY A 62 8.69 -17.66 5.88
C GLY A 62 9.54 -16.79 6.84
N GLN A 63 9.74 -15.51 6.51
CA GLN A 63 10.51 -14.56 7.31
C GLN A 63 9.68 -13.31 7.61
N PRO A 64 9.96 -12.59 8.70
CA PRO A 64 9.29 -11.33 9.01
C PRO A 64 9.45 -10.31 7.88
N ILE A 65 8.32 -9.68 7.52
CA ILE A 65 8.23 -8.55 6.60
C ILE A 65 7.64 -7.41 7.40
N LYS A 66 8.35 -6.29 7.54
CA LYS A 66 7.84 -5.09 8.22
C LYS A 66 7.02 -4.27 7.22
N VAL A 67 5.74 -4.04 7.52
CA VAL A 67 4.92 -3.07 6.78
C VAL A 67 5.01 -1.72 7.49
N THR A 68 5.36 -0.67 6.75
CA THR A 68 5.50 0.69 7.30
C THR A 68 4.34 1.60 6.95
N SER A 69 3.55 1.27 5.92
CA SER A 69 2.37 2.05 5.54
C SER A 69 1.39 1.18 4.77
N GLY A 70 0.13 1.18 5.20
CA GLY A 70 -1.00 0.51 4.54
C GLY A 70 -2.04 1.51 4.04
N TYR A 71 -3.29 1.43 4.53
CA TYR A 71 -4.33 2.38 4.15
C TYR A 71 -3.96 3.82 4.52
N ARG A 72 -4.29 4.76 3.63
CA ARG A 72 -4.17 6.20 3.89
C ARG A 72 -5.44 6.92 3.47
N CYS A 73 -6.09 7.63 4.37
CA CYS A 73 -7.29 8.38 3.97
C CYS A 73 -6.94 9.54 3.02
N ARG A 74 -7.93 9.97 2.22
CA ARG A 74 -7.76 11.02 1.22
C ARG A 74 -7.28 12.35 1.82
N LYS A 75 -7.83 12.78 2.96
CA LYS A 75 -7.41 14.01 3.65
C LYS A 75 -5.93 13.96 4.09
N HIS A 76 -5.47 12.78 4.52
CA HIS A 76 -4.05 12.60 4.83
C HIS A 76 -3.22 12.69 3.54
N GLN A 77 -3.64 12.06 2.44
CA GLN A 77 -2.96 12.21 1.16
C GLN A 77 -2.91 13.67 0.67
N GLU A 78 -3.99 14.44 0.87
CA GLU A 78 -4.07 15.88 0.59
C GLU A 78 -3.00 16.66 1.36
N ARG A 79 -2.89 16.45 2.68
CA ARG A 79 -1.83 17.10 3.48
C ARG A 79 -0.43 16.74 3.03
N LEU A 80 -0.15 15.46 2.75
CA LEU A 80 1.17 15.04 2.27
C LEU A 80 1.52 15.72 0.93
N PHE A 81 0.53 15.84 0.05
CA PHE A 81 0.73 16.49 -1.24
C PHE A 81 0.94 18.00 -1.08
N GLU A 82 0.15 18.67 -0.24
CA GLU A 82 0.30 20.10 0.06
C GLU A 82 1.66 20.41 0.71
N ALA A 83 2.10 19.59 1.66
CA ALA A 83 3.43 19.69 2.25
C ALA A 83 4.54 19.51 1.19
N ALA A 84 4.36 18.59 0.25
CA ALA A 84 5.28 18.44 -0.88
C ALA A 84 5.25 19.64 -1.83
N VAL A 85 4.09 20.25 -2.08
CA VAL A 85 3.99 21.49 -2.88
C VAL A 85 4.75 22.62 -2.19
N ALA A 86 4.57 22.80 -0.88
CA ALA A 86 5.29 23.81 -0.11
C ALA A 86 6.82 23.56 -0.16
N LYS A 87 7.25 22.30 -0.07
CA LYS A 87 8.67 21.92 -0.09
C LYS A 87 9.32 22.04 -1.48
N TYR A 88 8.61 21.71 -2.54
CA TYR A 88 9.17 21.59 -3.90
C TYR A 88 8.71 22.71 -4.85
N GLY A 89 7.93 23.68 -4.37
CA GLY A 89 7.57 24.92 -5.07
C GLY A 89 6.49 24.80 -6.13
N SER A 90 6.05 23.60 -6.51
CA SER A 90 4.93 23.43 -7.45
C SER A 90 4.24 22.07 -7.32
N ARG A 91 2.98 22.00 -7.77
CA ARG A 91 2.22 20.73 -7.89
C ARG A 91 2.89 19.73 -8.83
N SER A 92 3.53 20.21 -9.91
CA SER A 92 4.23 19.35 -10.86
C SER A 92 5.47 18.70 -10.22
N GLU A 93 6.29 19.49 -9.50
CA GLU A 93 7.44 18.95 -8.78
C GLU A 93 7.05 18.06 -7.60
N ALA A 94 5.98 18.41 -6.89
CA ALA A 94 5.42 17.57 -5.83
C ALA A 94 4.94 16.22 -6.38
N ALA A 95 4.22 16.21 -7.51
CA ALA A 95 3.69 14.99 -8.14
C ALA A 95 4.78 14.00 -8.60
N LYS A 96 6.02 14.47 -8.80
CA LYS A 96 7.16 13.58 -9.05
C LYS A 96 7.56 12.76 -7.81
N ARG A 97 7.20 13.22 -6.61
CA ARG A 97 7.70 12.72 -5.31
C ARG A 97 6.60 12.13 -4.42
N VAL A 98 5.42 12.74 -4.41
CA VAL A 98 4.25 12.33 -3.65
C VAL A 98 3.07 12.25 -4.61
N ALA A 99 2.30 11.15 -4.55
CA ALA A 99 1.12 11.01 -5.40
C ALA A 99 0.11 12.14 -5.11
N PRO A 100 -0.52 12.74 -6.14
CA PRO A 100 -1.66 13.61 -5.91
C PRO A 100 -2.81 12.89 -5.20
N PRO A 101 -3.71 13.60 -4.52
CA PRO A 101 -4.95 13.04 -3.98
C PRO A 101 -5.79 12.39 -5.08
N GLY A 102 -6.36 11.22 -4.80
CA GLY A 102 -7.06 10.35 -5.75
C GLY A 102 -6.14 9.51 -6.63
N ALA A 103 -4.82 9.68 -6.55
CA ALA A 103 -3.82 9.00 -7.38
C ALA A 103 -2.86 8.13 -6.55
N SER A 104 -3.14 7.90 -5.26
CA SER A 104 -2.37 7.01 -4.40
C SER A 104 -3.08 5.66 -4.21
N PRO A 105 -2.43 4.51 -4.51
CA PRO A 105 -3.02 3.20 -4.22
C PRO A 105 -3.38 2.99 -2.74
N HIS A 106 -2.69 3.67 -1.83
CA HIS A 106 -2.99 3.65 -0.39
C HIS A 106 -4.36 4.25 -0.07
N GLU A 107 -4.86 5.22 -0.85
CA GLU A 107 -6.20 5.81 -0.69
C GLU A 107 -7.32 4.81 -0.95
N TYR A 108 -7.02 3.81 -1.77
CA TYR A 108 -7.93 2.74 -2.12
C TYR A 108 -7.66 1.47 -1.34
N ALA A 109 -6.87 1.56 -0.27
CA ALA A 109 -6.46 0.41 0.54
C ALA A 109 -5.82 -0.73 -0.29
N ALA A 110 -5.26 -0.41 -1.45
CA ALA A 110 -4.80 -1.40 -2.42
C ALA A 110 -3.28 -1.64 -2.32
N ALA A 111 -2.59 -1.00 -1.38
CA ALA A 111 -1.14 -0.99 -1.29
C ALA A 111 -0.57 -1.16 0.12
N LEU A 112 0.67 -1.64 0.16
CA LEU A 112 1.52 -1.77 1.33
C LEU A 112 2.96 -1.35 0.98
N ASP A 113 3.58 -0.56 1.84
CA ASP A 113 5.03 -0.30 1.79
C ASP A 113 5.75 -1.28 2.73
N CYS A 114 6.66 -2.08 2.16
CA CYS A 114 7.20 -3.27 2.79
C CYS A 114 8.73 -3.25 2.86
N HIS A 115 9.27 -3.63 4.02
CA HIS A 115 10.69 -3.80 4.28
C HIS A 115 11.00 -5.25 4.65
N GLN A 116 12.11 -5.75 4.12
CA GLN A 116 12.64 -7.07 4.46
C GLN A 116 14.11 -6.90 4.89
N ASN A 117 14.48 -7.45 6.04
CA ASN A 117 15.77 -7.18 6.67
C ASN A 117 16.89 -8.17 6.28
N ALA A 118 16.53 -9.35 5.78
CA ALA A 118 17.45 -10.40 5.37
C ALA A 118 17.90 -10.29 3.89
N MET A 119 17.31 -9.38 3.10
CA MET A 119 17.67 -9.17 1.70
C MET A 119 17.50 -7.72 1.27
N THR A 120 18.16 -7.36 0.16
CA THR A 120 18.03 -6.00 -0.39
C THR A 120 16.59 -5.76 -0.90
N PRO A 121 16.12 -4.49 -0.95
CA PRO A 121 14.82 -4.16 -1.53
C PRO A 121 14.65 -4.67 -2.96
N ARG A 122 15.74 -4.72 -3.74
CA ARG A 122 15.72 -5.29 -5.10
C ARG A 122 15.45 -6.79 -5.09
N ALA A 123 16.16 -7.55 -4.27
CA ALA A 123 15.96 -9.00 -4.15
C ALA A 123 14.54 -9.32 -3.65
N PHE A 124 14.04 -8.55 -2.68
CA PHE A 124 12.67 -8.69 -2.21
C PHE A 124 11.64 -8.37 -3.29
N ARG A 125 11.84 -7.30 -4.07
CA ARG A 125 10.99 -6.96 -5.22
C ARG A 125 10.94 -8.11 -6.24
N ASP A 126 12.10 -8.65 -6.60
CA ASP A 126 12.20 -9.70 -7.62
C ASP A 126 11.56 -11.02 -7.13
N PHE A 127 11.71 -11.34 -5.84
CA PHE A 127 11.00 -12.45 -5.19
C PHE A 127 9.48 -12.29 -5.31
N VAL A 128 8.94 -11.13 -4.93
CA VAL A 128 7.49 -10.87 -5.00
C VAL A 128 6.99 -10.92 -6.45
N ALA A 129 7.72 -10.33 -7.39
CA ALA A 129 7.36 -10.33 -8.80
C ALA A 129 7.24 -11.75 -9.35
N LYS A 130 8.21 -12.62 -9.02
CA LYS A 130 8.21 -14.03 -9.42
C LYS A 130 7.08 -14.81 -8.77
N LEU A 131 6.91 -14.66 -7.45
CA LEU A 131 5.89 -15.38 -6.69
C LEU A 131 4.48 -15.10 -7.22
N LEU A 132 4.17 -13.83 -7.47
CA LEU A 132 2.85 -13.40 -7.94
C LEU A 132 2.74 -13.40 -9.47
N SER A 133 3.76 -13.84 -10.20
CA SER A 133 3.74 -13.91 -11.68
C SER A 133 3.31 -12.59 -12.34
N GLY A 134 3.75 -11.47 -11.77
CA GLY A 134 3.40 -10.12 -12.25
C GLY A 134 1.99 -9.62 -11.90
N ASP A 135 1.21 -10.36 -11.11
CA ASP A 135 -0.13 -10.00 -10.63
C ASP A 135 -0.11 -8.95 -9.48
N CYS A 136 0.79 -7.99 -9.62
CA CYS A 136 0.94 -6.82 -8.75
C CYS A 136 1.79 -5.76 -9.44
N ARG A 137 1.69 -4.53 -8.94
CA ARG A 137 2.65 -3.48 -9.24
C ARG A 137 3.64 -3.37 -8.10
N LEU A 138 4.89 -3.15 -8.48
CA LEU A 138 6.00 -3.05 -7.55
C LEU A 138 6.78 -1.75 -7.81
N GLY A 139 6.92 -0.95 -6.76
CA GLY A 139 7.82 0.20 -6.74
C GLY A 139 9.06 -0.12 -5.94
N LEU A 140 10.23 0.13 -6.53
CA LEU A 140 11.50 -0.04 -5.84
C LEU A 140 11.97 1.32 -5.30
N TYR A 141 12.08 1.42 -3.98
CA TYR A 141 12.66 2.55 -3.28
C TYR A 141 13.95 2.11 -2.57
N GLU A 142 14.71 3.08 -2.09
CA GLU A 142 16.03 2.84 -1.48
C GLU A 142 15.97 1.88 -0.29
N SER A 143 14.94 1.99 0.55
CA SER A 143 14.80 1.21 1.77
C SER A 143 13.63 0.24 1.78
N PHE A 144 12.70 0.33 0.82
CA PHE A 144 11.46 -0.45 0.80
C PHE A 144 10.97 -0.80 -0.60
N VAL A 145 10.02 -1.74 -0.64
CA VAL A 145 9.25 -2.07 -1.83
C VAL A 145 7.81 -1.63 -1.61
N HIS A 146 7.31 -0.80 -2.52
CA HIS A 146 5.89 -0.53 -2.63
C HIS A 146 5.23 -1.69 -3.36
N PHE A 147 4.23 -2.31 -2.75
CA PHE A 147 3.43 -3.38 -3.33
C PHE A 147 1.99 -2.91 -3.43
N ASP A 148 1.40 -3.01 -4.62
CA ASP A 148 -0.02 -2.73 -4.79
C ASP A 148 -0.70 -3.63 -5.82
N ARG A 149 -2.02 -3.77 -5.65
CA ARG A 149 -2.89 -4.52 -6.56
C ARG A 149 -4.09 -3.68 -6.99
N ALA A 150 -3.85 -2.39 -7.26
CA ALA A 150 -4.92 -1.44 -7.60
C ALA A 150 -5.67 -1.80 -8.91
N HIS A 151 -5.14 -2.72 -9.74
CA HIS A 151 -5.85 -3.22 -10.92
C HIS A 151 -7.12 -4.00 -10.62
N TYR A 152 -7.29 -4.46 -9.38
CA TYR A 152 -8.53 -5.11 -8.93
C TYR A 152 -9.63 -4.11 -8.56
N LEU A 153 -9.33 -2.82 -8.48
CA LEU A 153 -10.34 -1.81 -8.25
C LEU A 153 -11.32 -1.75 -9.42
N ASN A 154 -12.58 -1.46 -9.13
CA ASN A 154 -13.64 -1.27 -10.09
C ASN A 154 -14.44 0.01 -9.76
N PRO A 155 -14.44 1.04 -10.63
CA PRO A 155 -13.65 1.10 -11.86
C PRO A 155 -12.15 1.05 -11.55
N ASN A 156 -11.38 0.36 -12.40
CA ASN A 156 -9.93 0.30 -12.30
C ASN A 156 -9.40 1.70 -12.62
N PRO A 157 -8.81 2.44 -11.66
CA PRO A 157 -8.24 3.74 -11.98
C PRO A 157 -7.10 3.49 -12.94
N ASP A 158 -7.16 4.11 -14.13
CA ASP A 158 -6.15 3.96 -15.19
C ASP A 158 -4.75 3.84 -14.56
N PRO A 159 -3.95 2.80 -14.87
CA PRO A 159 -2.58 2.70 -14.38
C PRO A 159 -1.74 3.97 -14.60
N ALA A 160 -2.07 4.80 -15.60
CA ALA A 160 -1.47 6.11 -15.83
C ALA A 160 -1.81 7.17 -14.77
N HIS A 161 -2.94 7.03 -14.05
CA HIS A 161 -3.31 7.89 -12.92
C HIS A 161 -2.45 7.63 -11.67
N PHE A 162 -1.83 6.45 -11.57
CA PHE A 162 -1.00 6.10 -10.43
C PHE A 162 0.47 6.45 -10.71
N ARG A 163 1.19 6.87 -9.65
CA ARG A 163 2.60 7.31 -9.78
C ARG A 163 3.46 6.22 -10.44
N ARG A 164 4.24 6.63 -11.46
CA ARG A 164 5.14 5.80 -12.30
C ARG A 164 6.21 4.96 -11.56
N GLY A 165 6.36 5.15 -10.25
CA GLY A 165 7.31 4.40 -9.43
C GLY A 165 6.93 2.93 -9.29
N ALA A 166 5.63 2.64 -9.20
CA ALA A 166 5.11 1.28 -9.20
C ALA A 166 4.89 0.82 -10.65
N ARG A 167 5.77 -0.05 -11.14
CA ARG A 167 5.60 -0.68 -12.46
C ARG A 167 5.09 -2.09 -12.25
N TRP A 168 4.28 -2.58 -13.19
CA TRP A 168 3.96 -4.01 -13.26
C TRP A 168 5.26 -4.80 -13.22
N GLY A 169 5.37 -5.74 -12.29
CA GLY A 169 6.49 -6.67 -12.24
C GLY A 169 6.44 -7.51 -13.51
N ARG A 170 7.07 -7.07 -14.59
CA ARG A 170 7.30 -7.93 -15.75
C ARG A 170 8.30 -9.00 -15.31
N ALA A 171 7.86 -10.26 -15.39
CA ALA A 171 8.72 -11.43 -15.30
C ALA A 171 9.83 -11.35 -16.36
#